data_AF-A0A9Q4QYS5-F1
#
_entry.id   AF-A0A9Q4QYS5-F1
#
_cell.length_a   1.000
_cell.length_b   1.000
_cell.length_c   1.000
_cell.angle_alpha   90.00
_cell.angle_beta   90.00
_cell.angle_gamma   90.00
#
_symmetry.space_group_name_H-M   'P 1'
#
loop_
_entity.id
_entity.type
_entity.pdbx_description
1 polymer ?
#
loop_
_entity_poly.entity_id
_entity_poly.type
_entity_poly.pdbx_seq_one_letter_code
_entity_poly.pdbx_strand_id
1 'polypeptide(L)'
;IQASKVLGTDAKERKQWENVLTKLVPYRIGRYGQLLEWSTDIDDPKDEHRHVNHLFGLHPGHTISPVTTPELAQAARVVLEHRGNGATGWSMGWKLNQWARLQDGNHAYKLYGNLLKNGTLDNLWDTHAPFQIDGNFGGTAGITEMLLQSHMGFIQLLPALPDAWANGSISGICAKGNFEVSISWKEGQLEKAIIHSKSGIPCNVRYGDKTLKFKTVKGKKYEITLKGDKLAVL
;
A
#
# COMPACT_ATOMS: atom_id res chain seq x y z
N ILE A 1 3.01 -11.13 18.80
CA ILE A 1 2.99 -12.49 18.19
C ILE A 1 4.15 -12.73 17.22
N GLN A 2 4.26 -12.02 16.09
CA GLN A 2 5.32 -12.32 15.10
C GLN A 2 6.74 -12.10 15.63
N ALA A 3 6.99 -10.98 16.31
CA ALA A 3 8.29 -10.70 16.92
C ALA A 3 8.74 -11.82 17.90
N SER A 4 7.81 -12.32 18.74
CA SER A 4 8.16 -13.39 19.67
C SER A 4 8.46 -14.72 18.96
N LYS A 5 7.85 -14.99 17.80
CA LYS A 5 8.19 -16.18 16.98
C LYS A 5 9.61 -16.06 16.41
N VAL A 6 9.97 -14.88 15.90
CA VAL A 6 11.33 -14.62 15.36
C VAL A 6 12.40 -14.71 16.45
N LEU A 7 12.13 -14.16 17.64
CA LEU A 7 13.09 -14.13 18.74
C LEU A 7 13.12 -15.42 19.58
N GLY A 8 12.18 -16.36 19.35
CA GLY A 8 12.10 -17.59 20.13
C GLY A 8 11.68 -17.39 21.60
N THR A 9 11.05 -16.27 21.95
CA THR A 9 10.65 -15.91 23.33
C THR A 9 9.12 -15.92 23.52
N ASP A 10 8.67 -15.69 24.75
CA ASP A 10 7.30 -15.36 25.18
C ASP A 10 6.24 -16.38 24.72
N ALA A 11 6.54 -17.68 24.83
CA ALA A 11 5.67 -18.72 24.30
C ALA A 11 4.30 -18.76 24.99
N LYS A 12 4.26 -18.52 26.31
CA LYS A 12 3.03 -18.50 27.09
C LYS A 12 2.15 -17.29 26.73
N GLU A 13 2.73 -16.11 26.72
CA GLU A 13 2.07 -14.84 26.38
C GLU A 13 1.62 -14.85 24.91
N ARG A 14 2.44 -15.39 24.01
CA ARG A 14 2.07 -15.58 22.60
C ARG A 14 0.77 -16.35 22.44
N LYS A 15 0.60 -17.47 23.16
CA LYS A 15 -0.63 -18.27 23.10
C LYS A 15 -1.84 -17.47 23.62
N GLN A 16 -1.64 -16.66 24.68
CA GLN A 16 -2.68 -15.76 25.17
C GLN A 16 -3.05 -14.70 24.13
N TRP A 17 -2.07 -14.04 23.51
CA TRP A 17 -2.31 -13.03 22.48
C TRP A 17 -3.00 -13.60 21.24
N GLU A 18 -2.62 -14.80 20.80
CA GLU A 18 -3.28 -15.51 19.69
C GLU A 18 -4.75 -15.78 20.02
N ASN A 19 -5.05 -16.22 21.24
CA ASN A 19 -6.44 -16.41 21.68
C ASN A 19 -7.23 -15.09 21.79
N VAL A 20 -6.62 -14.01 22.30
CA VAL A 20 -7.27 -12.68 22.34
C VAL A 20 -7.59 -12.19 20.92
N LEU A 21 -6.65 -12.34 19.98
CA LEU A 21 -6.83 -11.93 18.59
C LEU A 21 -8.05 -12.60 17.95
N THR A 22 -8.30 -13.88 18.22
CA THR A 22 -9.50 -14.59 17.70
C THR A 22 -10.83 -14.10 18.24
N LYS A 23 -10.81 -13.29 19.32
CA LYS A 23 -12.02 -12.77 19.97
C LYS A 23 -12.28 -11.30 19.66
N LEU A 24 -11.40 -10.63 18.90
CA LEU A 24 -11.65 -9.27 18.44
C LEU A 24 -12.81 -9.27 17.46
N VAL A 25 -13.64 -8.22 17.54
CA VAL A 25 -14.78 -8.05 16.63
C VAL A 25 -14.25 -7.94 15.20
N PRO A 26 -14.74 -8.75 14.25
CA PRO A 26 -14.30 -8.67 12.86
C PRO A 26 -14.79 -7.37 12.22
N TYR A 27 -14.16 -7.00 11.12
CA TYR A 27 -14.68 -5.97 10.23
C TYR A 27 -16.10 -6.32 9.79
N ARG A 28 -16.93 -5.28 9.62
CA ARG A 28 -18.30 -5.41 9.12
C ARG A 28 -18.54 -4.40 8.02
N ILE A 29 -19.41 -4.81 7.10
CA ILE A 29 -19.87 -4.01 5.97
C ILE A 29 -21.25 -3.49 6.32
N GLY A 30 -21.45 -2.17 6.17
CA GLY A 30 -22.71 -1.50 6.47
C GLY A 30 -23.70 -1.50 5.31
N ARG A 31 -24.86 -0.87 5.53
CA ARG A 31 -25.98 -0.82 4.57
C ARG A 31 -25.65 -0.14 3.24
N TYR A 32 -24.61 0.69 3.17
CA TYR A 32 -24.18 1.34 1.93
C TYR A 32 -23.03 0.58 1.25
N GLY A 33 -22.65 -0.59 1.76
CA GLY A 33 -21.49 -1.34 1.29
C GLY A 33 -20.16 -0.81 1.81
N GLN A 34 -20.16 0.14 2.73
CA GLN A 34 -18.98 0.74 3.34
C GLN A 34 -18.42 -0.10 4.49
N LEU A 35 -17.12 -0.02 4.76
CA LEU A 35 -16.54 -0.55 5.99
C LEU A 35 -17.06 0.27 7.17
N LEU A 36 -17.66 -0.36 8.18
CA LEU A 36 -18.21 0.37 9.32
C LEU A 36 -17.11 1.06 10.14
N GLU A 37 -17.30 2.34 10.44
CA GLU A 37 -16.42 3.06 11.38
C GLU A 37 -16.73 2.72 12.84
N TRP A 38 -18.00 2.41 13.16
CA TRP A 38 -18.44 2.07 14.51
C TRP A 38 -18.99 0.65 14.61
N SER A 39 -19.24 0.20 15.85
CA SER A 39 -19.89 -1.09 16.10
C SER A 39 -21.38 -1.12 15.71
N THR A 40 -21.95 0.01 15.32
CA THR A 40 -23.33 0.13 14.82
C THR A 40 -23.28 0.82 13.48
N ASP A 41 -24.18 0.45 12.57
CA ASP A 41 -24.27 1.02 11.22
C ASP A 41 -24.91 2.42 11.24
N ILE A 42 -24.10 3.42 11.60
CA ILE A 42 -24.49 4.82 11.78
C ILE A 42 -23.75 5.77 10.84
N ASP A 43 -22.90 5.25 9.95
CA ASP A 43 -22.14 6.04 8.99
C ASP A 43 -23.06 6.83 8.03
N ASP A 44 -22.63 8.03 7.67
CA ASP A 44 -23.29 8.91 6.71
C ASP A 44 -22.47 8.98 5.40
N PRO A 45 -23.02 8.56 4.25
CA PRO A 45 -22.32 8.60 2.96
C PRO A 45 -22.01 10.03 2.48
N LYS A 46 -22.59 11.06 3.10
CA LYS A 46 -22.32 12.47 2.78
C LYS A 46 -21.25 13.10 3.68
N ASP A 47 -20.73 12.36 4.66
CA ASP A 47 -19.71 12.87 5.56
C ASP A 47 -18.31 12.85 4.91
N GLU A 48 -17.80 14.04 4.59
CA GLU A 48 -16.47 14.25 4.01
C GLU A 48 -15.38 14.46 5.08
N HIS A 49 -15.56 13.93 6.29
CA HIS A 49 -14.60 14.07 7.38
C HIS A 49 -13.17 13.71 6.95
N ARG A 50 -12.20 14.53 7.37
CA ARG A 50 -10.79 14.40 7.00
C ARG A 50 -10.13 13.10 7.49
N HIS A 51 -10.63 12.49 8.56
CA HIS A 51 -10.13 11.21 9.05
C HIS A 51 -10.89 10.02 8.44
N VAL A 52 -10.13 8.96 8.17
CA VAL A 52 -10.62 7.66 7.71
C VAL A 52 -10.01 6.56 8.58
N ASN A 53 -10.04 6.76 9.90
CA ASN A 53 -9.26 5.96 10.86
C ASN A 53 -9.60 4.47 10.83
N HIS A 54 -10.86 4.13 10.55
CA HIS A 54 -11.30 2.74 10.42
C HIS A 54 -10.70 2.03 9.18
N LEU A 55 -10.10 2.78 8.25
CA LEU A 55 -9.30 2.26 7.15
C LEU A 55 -7.82 2.03 7.50
N PHE A 56 -7.43 2.14 8.78
CA PHE A 56 -6.06 1.82 9.22
C PHE A 56 -5.61 0.43 8.74
N GLY A 57 -6.53 -0.55 8.71
CA GLY A 57 -6.26 -1.91 8.23
C GLY A 57 -5.80 -1.98 6.76
N LEU A 58 -6.19 -1.01 5.93
CA LEU A 58 -5.80 -0.87 4.53
C LEU A 58 -4.44 -0.17 4.40
N HIS A 59 -4.26 0.97 5.08
CA HIS A 59 -2.98 1.67 5.19
C HIS A 59 -2.92 2.51 6.48
N PRO A 60 -1.82 2.46 7.25
CA PRO A 60 -0.58 1.73 6.99
C PRO A 60 -0.60 0.25 7.41
N GLY A 61 -1.74 -0.25 7.89
CA GLY A 61 -1.95 -1.66 8.24
C GLY A 61 -1.84 -2.62 7.04
N HIS A 62 -2.22 -3.87 7.27
CA HIS A 62 -2.09 -4.94 6.28
C HIS A 62 -3.17 -6.03 6.43
N THR A 63 -4.29 -5.72 7.07
CA THR A 63 -5.42 -6.64 7.28
C THR A 63 -6.46 -6.54 6.18
N ILE A 64 -6.45 -5.46 5.39
CA ILE A 64 -7.32 -5.24 4.24
C ILE A 64 -6.46 -5.11 2.97
N SER A 65 -6.79 -5.89 1.94
CA SER A 65 -6.13 -5.82 0.63
C SER A 65 -7.03 -6.40 -0.47
N PRO A 66 -7.00 -5.85 -1.70
CA PRO A 66 -7.68 -6.43 -2.86
C PRO A 66 -7.29 -7.90 -3.13
N VAL A 67 -6.08 -8.33 -2.74
CA VAL A 67 -5.57 -9.68 -3.02
C VAL A 67 -6.05 -10.70 -2.00
N THR A 68 -6.12 -10.32 -0.71
CA THR A 68 -6.39 -11.28 0.38
C THR A 68 -7.77 -11.14 0.99
N THR A 69 -8.38 -9.96 0.89
CA THR A 69 -9.68 -9.63 1.48
C THR A 69 -10.49 -8.71 0.52
N PRO A 70 -10.81 -9.19 -0.69
CA PRO A 70 -11.38 -8.35 -1.75
C PRO A 70 -12.71 -7.67 -1.36
N GLU A 71 -13.58 -8.36 -0.60
CA GLU A 71 -14.85 -7.79 -0.12
C GLU A 71 -14.61 -6.59 0.83
N LEU A 72 -13.65 -6.70 1.74
CA LEU A 72 -13.29 -5.60 2.64
C LEU A 72 -12.56 -4.47 1.92
N ALA A 73 -11.77 -4.79 0.89
CA ALA A 73 -11.14 -3.78 0.05
C ALA A 73 -12.17 -2.97 -0.74
N GLN A 74 -13.21 -3.65 -1.27
CA GLN A 74 -14.34 -2.96 -1.89
C GLN A 74 -15.10 -2.10 -0.89
N ALA A 75 -15.31 -2.58 0.34
CA ALA A 75 -15.94 -1.78 1.38
C ALA A 75 -15.11 -0.55 1.79
N ALA A 76 -13.79 -0.67 1.80
CA ALA A 76 -12.87 0.44 2.03
C ALA A 76 -12.87 1.45 0.87
N ARG A 77 -13.02 0.99 -0.38
CA ARG A 77 -13.20 1.86 -1.55
C ARG A 77 -14.45 2.73 -1.38
N VAL A 78 -15.58 2.14 -0.99
CA VAL A 78 -16.84 2.88 -0.76
C VAL A 78 -16.65 3.98 0.29
N VAL A 79 -15.93 3.70 1.38
CA VAL A 79 -15.59 4.72 2.38
C VAL A 79 -14.79 5.88 1.76
N LEU A 80 -13.76 5.60 0.97
CA LEU A 80 -12.95 6.65 0.33
C LEU A 80 -13.76 7.47 -0.68
N GLU A 81 -14.68 6.84 -1.40
CA GLU A 81 -15.61 7.51 -2.32
C GLU A 81 -16.55 8.47 -1.55
N HIS A 82 -17.14 8.02 -0.44
CA HIS A 82 -17.98 8.86 0.43
C HIS A 82 -17.19 10.03 1.06
N ARG A 83 -15.95 9.76 1.52
CA ARG A 83 -15.10 10.74 2.20
C ARG A 83 -14.47 11.77 1.25
N GLY A 84 -14.58 11.55 -0.05
CA GLY A 84 -14.12 12.47 -1.09
C GLY A 84 -12.59 12.61 -1.19
N ASN A 85 -12.16 13.40 -2.19
CA ASN A 85 -10.76 13.56 -2.58
C ASN A 85 -10.10 14.84 -2.05
N GLY A 86 -10.80 15.63 -1.24
CA GLY A 86 -10.28 16.83 -0.57
C GLY A 86 -10.10 16.60 0.92
N ALA A 87 -9.38 17.53 1.57
CA ALA A 87 -9.31 17.84 2.99
C ALA A 87 -8.00 18.62 3.24
N THR A 88 -7.32 18.36 4.35
CA THR A 88 -6.02 18.90 4.73
C THR A 88 -4.89 18.18 3.99
N GLY A 89 -3.68 18.75 3.97
CA GLY A 89 -2.47 18.16 3.40
C GLY A 89 -2.25 16.68 3.79
N TRP A 90 -2.13 16.40 5.09
CA TRP A 90 -2.00 15.02 5.59
C TRP A 90 -3.14 14.08 5.19
N SER A 91 -4.37 14.58 5.09
CA SER A 91 -5.52 13.73 4.77
C SER A 91 -5.47 13.30 3.30
N MET A 92 -5.14 14.23 2.41
CA MET A 92 -4.89 13.90 1.00
C MET A 92 -3.69 12.95 0.85
N GLY A 93 -2.60 13.20 1.59
CA GLY A 93 -1.45 12.29 1.63
C GLY A 93 -1.81 10.88 2.11
N TRP A 94 -2.64 10.74 3.14
CA TRP A 94 -3.05 9.42 3.63
C TRP A 94 -4.02 8.73 2.68
N LYS A 95 -5.01 9.44 2.13
CA LYS A 95 -5.94 8.91 1.13
C LYS A 95 -5.20 8.45 -0.14
N LEU A 96 -4.14 9.15 -0.56
CA LEU A 96 -3.29 8.74 -1.69
C LEU A 96 -2.74 7.31 -1.44
N ASN A 97 -2.14 7.08 -0.27
CA ASN A 97 -1.60 5.76 0.08
C ASN A 97 -2.70 4.68 0.12
N GLN A 98 -3.91 5.02 0.57
CA GLN A 98 -5.04 4.09 0.60
C GLN A 98 -5.55 3.73 -0.80
N TRP A 99 -5.64 4.71 -1.70
CA TRP A 99 -5.96 4.46 -3.11
C TRP A 99 -4.87 3.63 -3.81
N ALA A 100 -3.60 3.86 -3.50
CA ALA A 100 -2.50 3.01 -3.96
C ALA A 100 -2.65 1.56 -3.47
N ARG A 101 -3.04 1.35 -2.20
CA ARG A 101 -3.33 0.01 -1.64
C ARG A 101 -4.57 -0.65 -2.24
N LEU A 102 -5.53 0.13 -2.75
CA LEU A 102 -6.66 -0.37 -3.54
C LEU A 102 -6.30 -0.67 -5.00
N GLN A 103 -5.04 -0.48 -5.40
CA GLN A 103 -4.55 -0.74 -6.75
C GLN A 103 -5.23 0.16 -7.80
N ASP A 104 -5.64 1.36 -7.40
CA ASP A 104 -6.25 2.37 -8.29
C ASP A 104 -5.25 3.50 -8.53
N GLY A 105 -4.38 3.30 -9.52
CA GLY A 105 -3.30 4.24 -9.84
C GLY A 105 -3.82 5.61 -10.25
N ASN A 106 -4.92 5.66 -11.00
CA ASN A 106 -5.50 6.90 -11.49
C ASN A 106 -6.12 7.74 -10.35
N HIS A 107 -6.83 7.12 -9.40
CA HIS A 107 -7.31 7.85 -8.21
C HIS A 107 -6.15 8.30 -7.30
N ALA A 108 -5.14 7.46 -7.10
CA ALA A 108 -3.95 7.83 -6.34
C ALA A 108 -3.23 9.04 -6.99
N TYR A 109 -3.07 9.04 -8.31
CA TYR A 109 -2.50 10.15 -9.07
C TYR A 109 -3.33 11.43 -8.97
N LYS A 110 -4.66 11.32 -8.99
CA LYS A 110 -5.56 12.46 -8.75
C LYS A 110 -5.32 13.09 -7.37
N LEU A 111 -5.17 12.28 -6.33
CA LEU A 111 -4.86 12.79 -4.99
C LEU A 111 -3.46 13.36 -4.86
N TYR A 112 -2.48 12.79 -5.55
CA TYR A 112 -1.16 13.39 -5.66
C TYR A 112 -1.22 14.80 -6.26
N GLY A 113 -1.97 14.96 -7.37
CA GLY A 113 -2.23 16.28 -7.95
C GLY A 113 -2.96 17.23 -6.99
N ASN A 114 -3.97 16.75 -6.26
CA ASN A 114 -4.69 17.55 -5.27
C ASN A 114 -3.79 18.01 -4.12
N LEU A 115 -2.90 17.15 -3.61
CA LEU A 115 -1.94 17.47 -2.57
C LEU A 115 -0.99 18.59 -3.02
N LEU A 116 -0.45 18.49 -4.24
CA LEU A 116 0.42 19.52 -4.80
C LEU A 116 -0.33 20.83 -5.06
N LYS A 117 -1.58 20.77 -5.53
CA LYS A 117 -2.35 21.96 -5.90
C LYS A 117 -2.93 22.69 -4.69
N ASN A 118 -3.42 21.96 -3.70
CA ASN A 118 -4.24 22.50 -2.62
C ASN A 118 -3.61 22.35 -1.22
N GLY A 119 -2.63 21.46 -1.08
CA GLY A 119 -1.98 21.15 0.20
C GLY A 119 -0.51 21.54 0.25
N THR A 120 0.02 22.24 -0.74
CA THR A 120 1.45 22.58 -0.84
C THR A 120 1.64 24.08 -1.06
N LEU A 121 2.55 24.69 -0.30
CA LEU A 121 2.96 26.10 -0.44
C LEU A 121 4.03 26.28 -1.52
N ASP A 122 4.34 27.52 -1.89
CA ASP A 122 5.35 27.84 -2.93
C ASP A 122 6.75 27.28 -2.64
N ASN A 123 7.10 27.09 -1.36
CA ASN A 123 8.36 26.48 -0.93
C ASN A 123 8.31 24.94 -0.87
N LEU A 124 7.27 24.33 -1.45
CA LEU A 124 6.97 22.90 -1.45
C LEU A 124 6.68 22.29 -0.07
N TRP A 125 6.45 23.11 0.97
CA TRP A 125 5.98 22.59 2.25
C TRP A 125 4.49 22.28 2.22
N ASP A 126 4.13 21.16 2.81
CA ASP A 126 2.75 20.80 3.03
C ASP A 126 2.07 21.75 4.02
N THR A 127 0.77 21.94 3.86
CA THR A 127 -0.04 22.84 4.67
C THR A 127 -1.37 22.20 5.04
N HIS A 128 -1.70 22.28 6.32
CA HIS A 128 -2.98 21.86 6.85
C HIS A 128 -4.13 22.80 6.46
N ALA A 129 -4.07 24.14 6.59
CA ALA A 129 -3.05 25.08 7.10
C ALA A 129 -2.98 25.18 8.65
N PRO A 130 -1.87 25.70 9.22
CA PRO A 130 -0.62 26.15 8.57
C PRO A 130 0.32 24.99 8.23
N PHE A 131 1.61 25.24 8.03
CA PHE A 131 2.64 24.23 7.76
C PHE A 131 2.50 23.00 8.67
N GLN A 132 2.40 21.83 8.03
CA GLN A 132 2.56 20.52 8.64
C GLN A 132 3.39 19.68 7.69
N ILE A 133 4.35 18.93 8.19
CA ILE A 133 5.28 18.16 7.32
C ILE A 133 4.73 16.78 6.93
N ASP A 134 3.63 16.38 7.55
CA ASP A 134 3.02 15.06 7.40
C ASP A 134 2.53 14.79 5.97
N GLY A 135 1.95 15.79 5.28
CA GLY A 135 1.57 15.61 3.87
C GLY A 135 2.76 15.49 2.92
N ASN A 136 3.91 16.12 3.18
CA ASN A 136 5.14 15.89 2.39
C ASN A 136 5.59 14.43 2.47
N PHE A 137 5.66 13.88 3.69
CA PHE A 137 6.05 12.49 3.90
C PHE A 137 4.99 11.51 3.39
N GLY A 138 3.70 11.83 3.60
CA GLY A 138 2.57 11.07 3.09
C GLY A 138 2.57 10.98 1.57
N GLY A 139 2.84 12.08 0.87
CA GLY A 139 2.96 12.13 -0.59
C GLY A 139 4.12 11.26 -1.11
N THR A 140 5.27 11.34 -0.46
CA THR A 140 6.45 10.52 -0.80
C THR A 140 6.20 9.02 -0.60
N ALA A 141 5.61 8.65 0.54
CA ALA A 141 5.19 7.27 0.81
C ALA A 141 4.16 6.80 -0.22
N GLY A 142 3.24 7.68 -0.58
CA GLY A 142 2.19 7.45 -1.56
C GLY A 142 2.72 7.07 -2.95
N ILE A 143 3.64 7.86 -3.49
CA ILE A 143 4.31 7.55 -4.77
C ILE A 143 5.01 6.20 -4.69
N THR A 144 5.65 5.90 -3.55
CA THR A 144 6.33 4.61 -3.35
C THR A 144 5.33 3.44 -3.35
N GLU A 145 4.21 3.57 -2.63
CA GLU A 145 3.13 2.56 -2.56
C GLU A 145 2.41 2.34 -3.90
N MET A 146 2.39 3.35 -4.79
CA MET A 146 1.88 3.20 -6.16
C MET A 146 2.78 2.31 -7.02
N LEU A 147 4.10 2.38 -6.82
CA LEU A 147 5.10 1.71 -7.65
C LEU A 147 5.58 0.37 -7.06
N LEU A 148 5.51 0.19 -5.74
CA LEU A 148 5.96 -1.01 -5.04
C LEU A 148 5.19 -1.25 -3.75
N GLN A 149 4.64 -2.45 -3.59
CA GLN A 149 4.04 -2.91 -2.34
C GLN A 149 4.78 -4.14 -1.81
N SER A 150 4.95 -4.25 -0.49
CA SER A 150 5.61 -5.44 0.11
C SER A 150 4.97 -5.92 1.42
N HIS A 151 3.74 -5.50 1.71
CA HIS A 151 3.07 -5.74 2.98
C HIS A 151 2.35 -7.10 3.05
N MET A 152 2.10 -7.76 1.92
CA MET A 152 1.32 -9.01 1.82
C MET A 152 2.16 -10.30 1.80
N GLY A 153 3.45 -10.23 2.13
CA GLY A 153 4.36 -11.39 2.08
C GLY A 153 4.96 -11.66 0.70
N PHE A 154 4.78 -10.74 -0.24
CA PHE A 154 5.45 -10.70 -1.55
C PHE A 154 5.74 -9.27 -1.96
N ILE A 155 6.68 -9.09 -2.87
CA ILE A 155 6.99 -7.83 -3.54
C ILE A 155 6.05 -7.70 -4.74
N GLN A 156 5.13 -6.74 -4.72
CA GLN A 156 4.26 -6.44 -5.85
C GLN A 156 4.82 -5.24 -6.61
N LEU A 157 5.12 -5.47 -7.90
CA LEU A 157 5.65 -4.47 -8.82
C LEU A 157 4.49 -3.71 -9.45
N LEU A 158 4.61 -2.38 -9.52
CA LEU A 158 3.66 -1.47 -10.19
C LEU A 158 2.18 -1.73 -9.82
N PRO A 159 1.84 -1.89 -8.52
CA PRO A 159 0.49 -2.26 -8.09
C PRO A 159 -0.57 -1.21 -8.45
N ALA A 160 -0.19 0.07 -8.57
CA ALA A 160 -1.11 1.17 -8.87
C ALA A 160 -0.42 2.22 -9.77
N LEU A 161 0.21 1.76 -10.86
CA LEU A 161 0.79 2.67 -11.87
C LEU A 161 -0.35 3.44 -12.57
N PRO A 162 -0.34 4.79 -12.58
CA PRO A 162 -1.36 5.58 -13.28
C PRO A 162 -1.08 5.59 -14.79
N ASP A 163 -2.15 5.74 -15.58
CA ASP A 163 -2.04 5.85 -17.05
C ASP A 163 -1.18 7.05 -17.48
N ALA A 164 -1.16 8.10 -16.66
CA ALA A 164 -0.36 9.30 -16.88
C ALA A 164 1.17 9.02 -16.87
N TRP A 165 1.61 7.93 -16.25
CA TRP A 165 3.03 7.55 -16.18
C TRP A 165 3.32 6.41 -17.14
N ALA A 166 3.11 6.65 -18.44
CA ALA A 166 3.31 5.63 -19.47
C ALA A 166 4.73 5.05 -19.48
N ASN A 167 5.75 5.87 -19.24
CA ASN A 167 7.16 5.43 -19.26
C ASN A 167 7.88 5.99 -18.05
N GLY A 168 8.76 5.20 -17.46
CA GLY A 168 9.54 5.67 -16.32
C GLY A 168 10.38 4.60 -15.67
N SER A 169 11.06 5.02 -14.61
CA SER A 169 11.81 4.11 -13.74
C SER A 169 11.90 4.66 -12.32
N ILE A 170 12.13 3.76 -11.37
CA ILE A 170 12.43 4.06 -9.98
C ILE A 170 13.54 3.13 -9.50
N SER A 171 14.44 3.61 -8.66
CA SER A 171 15.57 2.82 -8.16
C SER A 171 15.85 3.05 -6.69
N GLY A 172 16.33 2.02 -6.00
CA GLY A 172 16.78 2.12 -4.61
C GLY A 172 15.66 2.03 -3.57
N ILE A 173 14.41 1.77 -3.98
CA ILE A 173 13.29 1.60 -3.05
C ILE A 173 13.39 0.25 -2.34
N CYS A 174 12.99 0.21 -1.07
CA CYS A 174 13.16 -0.96 -0.21
C CYS A 174 11.84 -1.74 -0.04
N ALA A 175 11.94 -3.06 -0.04
CA ALA A 175 10.85 -3.97 0.28
C ALA A 175 11.12 -4.78 1.55
N LYS A 176 10.04 -5.21 2.23
CA LYS A 176 10.11 -6.11 3.39
C LYS A 176 10.92 -7.36 3.04
N GLY A 177 11.73 -7.83 3.98
CA GLY A 177 12.72 -8.88 3.76
C GLY A 177 14.12 -8.38 3.44
N ASN A 178 14.34 -7.05 3.50
CA ASN A 178 15.60 -6.38 3.19
C ASN A 178 16.01 -6.60 1.73
N PHE A 179 15.07 -6.30 0.82
CA PHE A 179 15.32 -6.23 -0.61
C PHE A 179 15.38 -4.76 -1.03
N GLU A 180 16.32 -4.44 -1.91
CA GLU A 180 16.32 -3.17 -2.63
C GLU A 180 15.89 -3.46 -4.07
N VAL A 181 14.98 -2.64 -4.59
CA VAL A 181 14.30 -2.87 -5.86
C VAL A 181 14.46 -1.65 -6.76
N SER A 182 14.79 -1.91 -8.02
CA SER A 182 14.67 -0.94 -9.11
C SER A 182 13.70 -1.48 -10.14
N ILE A 183 12.89 -0.63 -10.74
CA ILE A 183 11.85 -0.99 -11.70
C ILE A 183 11.93 -0.02 -12.88
N SER A 184 11.84 -0.53 -14.11
CA SER A 184 11.56 0.26 -15.31
C SER A 184 10.28 -0.24 -15.98
N TRP A 185 9.55 0.68 -16.59
CA TRP A 185 8.33 0.39 -17.32
C TRP A 185 8.23 1.25 -18.58
N LYS A 186 7.56 0.71 -19.58
CA LYS A 186 7.33 1.34 -20.86
C LYS A 186 5.91 1.03 -21.32
N GLU A 187 5.22 2.01 -21.88
CA GLU A 187 3.83 1.89 -22.33
C GLU A 187 2.89 1.31 -21.25
N GLY A 188 3.10 1.72 -20.00
CA GLY A 188 2.34 1.25 -18.83
C GLY A 188 2.64 -0.18 -18.38
N GLN A 189 3.61 -0.85 -19.00
CA GLN A 189 3.96 -2.25 -18.74
C GLN A 189 5.35 -2.40 -18.12
N LEU A 190 5.50 -3.38 -17.23
CA LEU A 190 6.79 -3.73 -16.66
C LEU A 190 7.77 -4.12 -17.77
N GLU A 191 8.87 -3.38 -17.87
CA GLU A 191 9.97 -3.74 -18.77
C GLU A 191 10.95 -4.65 -18.02
N LYS A 192 11.39 -4.21 -16.84
CA LYS A 192 12.37 -4.92 -16.01
C LYS A 192 12.29 -4.50 -14.55
N ALA A 193 12.60 -5.43 -13.65
CA ALA A 193 12.95 -5.10 -12.27
C ALA A 193 14.30 -5.73 -11.87
N ILE A 194 15.07 -5.03 -11.06
CA ILE A 194 16.30 -5.54 -10.45
C ILE A 194 16.04 -5.67 -8.95
N ILE A 195 16.17 -6.87 -8.42
CA ILE A 195 16.00 -7.17 -6.99
C ILE A 195 17.36 -7.50 -6.40
N HIS A 196 17.86 -6.64 -5.52
CA HIS A 196 19.06 -6.87 -4.73
C HIS A 196 18.67 -7.46 -3.38
N SER A 197 19.03 -8.73 -3.13
CA SER A 197 18.77 -9.36 -1.83
C SER A 197 19.87 -9.05 -0.83
N LYS A 198 19.56 -8.25 0.21
CA LYS A 198 20.53 -7.92 1.26
C LYS A 198 20.52 -8.91 2.43
N SER A 199 19.53 -9.81 2.50
CA SER A 199 19.38 -10.82 3.55
C SER A 199 19.57 -12.27 3.09
N GLY A 200 19.37 -12.57 1.80
CA GLY A 200 19.41 -13.94 1.27
C GLY A 200 18.16 -14.78 1.54
N ILE A 201 17.06 -14.19 2.04
CA ILE A 201 15.81 -14.93 2.22
C ILE A 201 15.11 -15.19 0.87
N PRO A 202 14.27 -16.23 0.74
CA PRO A 202 13.50 -16.45 -0.49
C PRO A 202 12.69 -15.22 -0.89
N CYS A 203 12.67 -14.92 -2.19
CA CYS A 203 11.92 -13.81 -2.74
C CYS A 203 10.64 -14.33 -3.39
N ASN A 204 9.54 -13.62 -3.17
CA ASN A 204 8.26 -13.84 -3.87
C ASN A 204 7.86 -12.52 -4.52
N VAL A 205 7.64 -12.54 -5.83
CA VAL A 205 7.35 -11.36 -6.65
C VAL A 205 6.00 -11.52 -7.32
N ARG A 206 5.22 -10.45 -7.39
CA ARG A 206 3.93 -10.36 -8.11
C ARG A 206 3.94 -9.20 -9.09
N TYR A 207 3.37 -9.39 -10.27
CA TYR A 207 3.07 -8.33 -11.25
C TYR A 207 1.75 -8.67 -11.95
N GLY A 208 0.71 -7.85 -11.76
CA GLY A 208 -0.66 -8.25 -12.09
C GLY A 208 -0.99 -9.58 -11.40
N ASP A 209 -1.47 -10.57 -12.16
CA ASP A 209 -1.75 -11.92 -11.66
C ASP A 209 -0.56 -12.89 -11.70
N LYS A 210 0.58 -12.45 -12.23
CA LYS A 210 1.77 -13.29 -12.39
C LYS A 210 2.55 -13.30 -11.09
N THR A 211 2.98 -14.49 -10.66
CA THR A 211 3.80 -14.66 -9.45
C THR A 211 5.06 -15.48 -9.73
N LEU A 212 6.16 -15.15 -9.06
CA LEU A 212 7.43 -15.85 -9.16
C LEU A 212 8.09 -15.97 -7.78
N LYS A 213 8.37 -17.20 -7.37
CA LYS A 213 9.09 -17.49 -6.11
C LYS A 213 10.43 -18.14 -6.43
N PHE A 214 11.51 -17.62 -5.84
CA PHE A 214 12.85 -18.13 -6.06
C PHE A 214 13.73 -17.96 -4.80
N LYS A 215 14.75 -18.80 -4.67
CA LYS A 215 15.76 -18.66 -3.61
C LYS A 215 16.71 -17.54 -3.98
N THR A 216 17.17 -16.79 -2.98
CA THR A 216 18.17 -15.74 -3.19
C THR A 216 19.43 -16.02 -2.38
N VAL A 217 20.50 -15.29 -2.69
CA VAL A 217 21.76 -15.29 -1.97
C VAL A 217 22.05 -13.85 -1.55
N LYS A 218 22.50 -13.66 -0.32
CA LYS A 218 22.86 -12.35 0.23
C LYS A 218 23.87 -11.64 -0.68
N GLY A 219 23.60 -10.38 -1.01
CA GLY A 219 24.42 -9.52 -1.86
C GLY A 219 24.24 -9.77 -3.36
N LYS A 220 23.43 -10.75 -3.79
CA LYS A 220 23.16 -10.98 -5.22
C LYS A 220 22.00 -10.13 -5.71
N LYS A 221 22.11 -9.74 -6.99
CA LYS A 221 21.07 -9.06 -7.76
C LYS A 221 20.44 -10.05 -8.72
N TYR A 222 19.13 -9.93 -8.89
CA TYR A 222 18.31 -10.77 -9.75
C TYR A 222 17.53 -9.88 -10.69
N GLU A 223 17.60 -10.16 -11.97
CA GLU A 223 16.83 -9.44 -12.97
C GLU A 223 15.52 -10.19 -13.23
N ILE A 224 14.40 -9.46 -13.12
CA ILE A 224 13.05 -9.97 -13.32
C ILE A 224 12.47 -9.31 -14.57
N THR A 225 12.04 -10.12 -15.52
CA THR A 225 11.42 -9.68 -16.77
C THR A 225 10.18 -10.51 -17.08
N LEU A 226 9.37 -10.03 -18.04
CA LEU A 226 8.29 -10.82 -18.62
C LEU A 226 8.84 -11.62 -19.82
N LYS A 227 8.76 -12.94 -19.74
CA LYS A 227 8.99 -13.84 -20.88
C LYS A 227 7.64 -14.40 -21.33
N GLY A 228 7.06 -13.77 -22.35
CA GLY A 228 5.66 -13.99 -22.70
C GLY A 228 4.77 -13.57 -21.52
N ASP A 229 3.88 -14.46 -21.09
CA ASP A 229 2.94 -14.18 -20.00
C ASP A 229 3.45 -14.60 -18.60
N LYS A 230 4.75 -14.83 -18.43
CA LYS A 230 5.33 -15.30 -17.15
C LYS A 230 6.48 -14.40 -16.70
N LEU A 231 6.53 -14.17 -15.39
CA LEU A 231 7.72 -13.59 -14.75
C LEU A 231 8.86 -14.62 -14.78
N ALA A 232 10.06 -14.16 -15.14
CA ALA A 232 11.27 -14.98 -15.18
C ALA A 232 12.44 -14.27 -14.49
N VAL A 233 13.29 -15.05 -13.82
CA VAL A 233 14.60 -14.59 -13.36
C VAL A 233 15.63 -14.82 -14.47
N LEU A 234 16.46 -13.81 -14.74
CA LEU A 234 17.65 -13.90 -15.58
C LEU A 234 18.92 -13.95 -14.73
#